data_AF-A0A935A2Z3-F1
#
_entry.id   AF-A0A935A2Z3-F1
#
_cell.length_a   1.000
_cell.length_b   1.000
_cell.length_c   1.000
_cell.angle_alpha   90.00
_cell.angle_beta   90.00
_cell.angle_gamma   90.00
#
_symmetry.space_group_name_H-M   'P 1'
#
loop_
_entity.id
_entity.type
_entity.pdbx_description
1 polymer ?
#
loop_
_entity_poly.entity_id
_entity_poly.type
_entity_poly.pdbx_seq_one_letter_code
_entity_poly.pdbx_strand_id
1 'polypeptide(L)'
;MFGIIDGTYFGFYSALHRLGIEIVTPRHETSAAHMAGAYARLTGRLGVCMASNGPGVANLLPGLVVEQGEGNRVLAITSARRPRIMYPDRGGATSA
;
A
#
# COMPACT_ATOMS: atom_id res chain seq x y z
N MET A 1 -8.31 -7.31 -1.68
CA MET A 1 -7.24 -6.28 -1.66
C MET A 1 -6.15 -6.75 -0.71
N PHE A 2 -4.89 -6.34 -0.90
CA PHE A 2 -3.75 -6.85 -0.11
C PHE A 2 -3.08 -5.73 0.67
N GLY A 3 -2.70 -5.93 1.92
CA GLY A 3 -1.98 -4.88 2.66
C GLY A 3 -2.05 -5.05 4.15
N ILE A 4 -1.10 -4.44 4.84
CA ILE A 4 -1.08 -4.43 6.31
C ILE A 4 -2.04 -3.35 6.79
N ILE A 5 -2.81 -3.64 7.83
CA ILE A 5 -3.71 -2.65 8.42
C ILE A 5 -2.95 -1.86 9.49
N ASP A 6 -2.96 -0.54 9.37
CA ASP A 6 -2.41 0.39 10.36
C ASP A 6 -3.51 1.36 10.84
N GLY A 7 -3.33 1.95 12.03
CA GLY A 7 -4.27 2.90 12.61
C GLY A 7 -4.49 4.15 11.75
N THR A 8 -3.54 4.50 10.88
CA THR A 8 -3.65 5.68 9.99
C THR A 8 -4.77 5.63 8.96
N TYR A 9 -5.27 4.45 8.58
CA TYR A 9 -6.36 4.30 7.61
C TYR A 9 -7.40 3.26 8.04
N PHE A 10 -7.55 3.04 9.34
CA PHE A 10 -8.60 2.16 9.88
C PHE A 10 -10.01 2.56 9.42
N GLY A 11 -10.28 3.87 9.29
CA GLY A 11 -11.55 4.36 8.74
C GLY A 11 -11.78 3.95 7.27
N PHE A 12 -10.71 3.90 6.47
CA PHE A 12 -10.76 3.43 5.09
C PHE A 12 -10.99 1.92 5.02
N TYR A 13 -10.27 1.16 5.85
CA TYR A 13 -10.51 -0.29 6.02
C TYR A 13 -11.97 -0.59 6.39
N SER A 14 -12.51 0.11 7.39
CA SER A 14 -13.90 -0.06 7.84
C SER A 14 -14.91 0.24 6.74
N ALA A 15 -14.64 1.25 5.91
CA ALA A 15 -15.49 1.56 4.75
C ALA A 15 -15.43 0.47 3.67
N LEU A 16 -14.23 -0.02 3.34
CA LEU A 16 -14.05 -1.12 2.40
C LEU A 16 -14.76 -2.40 2.87
N HIS A 17 -14.66 -2.71 4.16
CA HIS A 17 -15.36 -3.85 4.74
C HIS A 17 -16.88 -3.74 4.60
N ARG A 18 -17.46 -2.54 4.80
CA ARG A 18 -18.91 -2.30 4.57
C ARG A 18 -19.32 -2.47 3.11
N LEU A 19 -18.41 -2.23 2.17
CA LEU A 19 -18.64 -2.42 0.74
C LEU A 19 -18.40 -3.87 0.29
N GLY A 20 -18.12 -4.80 1.22
CA GLY A 20 -17.82 -6.20 0.92
C GLY A 20 -16.43 -6.43 0.31
N ILE A 21 -15.51 -5.46 0.44
CA ILE A 21 -14.13 -5.59 -0.03
C ILE A 21 -13.28 -6.17 1.10
N GLU A 22 -12.84 -7.41 0.92
CA GLU A 22 -11.95 -8.08 1.87
C GLU A 22 -10.50 -7.62 1.68
N ILE A 23 -9.79 -7.44 2.80
CA ILE A 23 -8.36 -7.15 2.84
C ILE A 23 -7.62 -8.35 3.43
N VAL A 24 -6.76 -8.93 2.60
CA VAL A 24 -5.84 -10.01 2.98
C VAL A 24 -4.56 -9.36 3.50
N THR A 25 -4.22 -9.68 4.75
CA THR A 25 -3.09 -9.06 5.45
C THR A 25 -1.84 -9.96 5.43
N PRO A 26 -0.79 -9.62 4.66
CA PRO A 26 0.48 -10.31 4.73
C PRO A 26 1.29 -9.86 5.96
N ARG A 27 2.44 -10.52 6.20
CA ARG A 27 3.39 -10.11 7.25
C ARG A 27 4.35 -8.99 6.85
N HIS A 28 4.54 -8.78 5.55
CA HIS A 28 5.44 -7.75 5.02
C HIS A 28 4.75 -7.01 3.87
N GLU A 29 4.99 -5.70 3.74
CA GLU A 29 4.36 -4.88 2.71
C GLU A 29 4.80 -5.30 1.31
N THR A 30 6.06 -5.69 1.12
CA THR A 30 6.55 -6.24 -0.15
C THR A 30 5.74 -7.46 -0.59
N SER A 31 5.36 -8.34 0.35
CA SER A 31 4.50 -9.48 0.03
C SER A 31 3.11 -9.04 -0.43
N ALA A 32 2.59 -7.91 0.06
CA ALA A 32 1.31 -7.37 -0.41
C ALA A 32 1.35 -7.00 -1.89
N ALA A 33 2.45 -6.39 -2.35
CA ALA A 33 2.66 -6.08 -3.76
C ALA A 33 2.72 -7.35 -4.62
N HIS A 34 3.50 -8.37 -4.20
CA HIS A 34 3.58 -9.63 -4.94
C HIS A 34 2.25 -10.39 -4.97
N MET A 35 1.49 -10.38 -3.87
CA MET A 35 0.14 -10.98 -3.85
C MET A 35 -0.81 -10.25 -4.81
N ALA A 36 -0.74 -8.92 -4.87
CA ALA A 36 -1.52 -8.12 -5.82
C ALA A 36 -1.11 -8.42 -7.27
N GLY A 37 0.18 -8.52 -7.55
CA GLY A 37 0.70 -8.88 -8.86
C GLY A 37 0.31 -10.29 -9.30
N ALA A 38 0.47 -11.28 -8.41
CA ALA A 38 0.02 -12.65 -8.65
C ALA A 38 -1.49 -12.72 -8.90
N TYR A 39 -2.30 -12.03 -8.11
CA TYR A 39 -3.74 -11.93 -8.35
C TYR A 39 -4.04 -11.32 -9.72
N ALA A 40 -3.35 -10.24 -10.09
CA ALA A 40 -3.55 -9.58 -11.38
C ALA A 40 -3.20 -10.52 -12.54
N ARG A 41 -2.09 -11.24 -12.44
CA ARG A 41 -1.61 -12.21 -13.44
C ARG A 41 -2.54 -13.41 -13.57
N LEU A 42 -3.00 -13.98 -12.46
CA LEU A 42 -3.84 -15.19 -12.46
C LEU A 42 -5.29 -14.92 -12.86
N THR A 43 -5.83 -13.75 -12.52
CA THR A 43 -7.25 -13.44 -12.75
C THR A 43 -7.49 -12.55 -13.97
N GLY A 44 -6.45 -11.89 -14.49
CA GLY A 44 -6.57 -10.84 -15.50
C GLY A 44 -7.22 -9.55 -14.98
N ARG A 45 -7.52 -9.46 -13.68
CA ARG A 45 -8.14 -8.30 -13.03
C ARG A 45 -7.08 -7.37 -12.44
N LEU A 46 -7.50 -6.20 -11.96
CA LEU A 46 -6.60 -5.29 -11.27
C LEU A 46 -6.22 -5.86 -9.89
N GLY A 47 -4.92 -6.00 -9.63
CA GLY A 47 -4.38 -6.25 -8.30
C GLY A 47 -4.34 -4.95 -7.51
N VAL A 48 -4.76 -4.96 -6.25
CA VAL A 48 -4.77 -3.74 -5.42
C VAL A 48 -4.03 -4.02 -4.12
N CYS A 49 -3.02 -3.20 -3.80
CA CYS A 49 -2.28 -3.25 -2.55
C CYS A 49 -2.37 -1.95 -1.74
N MET A 50 -2.24 -2.03 -0.41
CA MET A 50 -2.28 -0.91 0.53
C MET A 50 -1.01 -0.82 1.37
N ALA A 51 -0.58 0.40 1.69
CA ALA A 51 0.42 0.66 2.71
C ALA A 51 0.21 1.98 3.47
N SER A 52 0.71 2.01 4.71
CA SER A 52 0.79 3.21 5.55
C SER A 52 1.89 4.16 5.09
N ASN A 53 1.66 5.46 5.28
CA ASN A 53 2.68 6.49 5.11
C ASN A 53 3.94 6.15 5.94
N GLY A 54 5.12 6.51 5.43
CA GLY A 54 6.38 6.21 6.10
C GLY A 54 6.91 4.81 5.74
N PRO A 55 7.30 3.97 6.73
CA PRO A 55 7.93 2.68 6.46
C PRO A 55 7.08 1.74 5.59
N GLY A 56 5.75 1.79 5.71
CA GLY A 56 4.85 0.94 4.93
C GLY A 56 5.02 1.16 3.42
N VAL A 57 4.97 2.41 2.96
CA VAL A 57 5.21 2.75 1.54
C VAL A 57 6.63 2.38 1.12
N ALA A 58 7.63 2.67 1.96
CA ALA A 58 9.02 2.35 1.64
C ALA A 58 9.25 0.84 1.46
N ASN A 59 8.62 0.00 2.30
CA ASN A 59 8.70 -1.45 2.22
C ASN A 59 7.86 -2.04 1.08
N LEU A 60 6.79 -1.35 0.66
CA LEU A 60 5.96 -1.76 -0.48
C LEU A 60 6.67 -1.49 -1.81
N LEU A 61 7.46 -0.42 -1.88
CA LEU A 61 8.07 0.10 -3.11
C LEU A 61 8.88 -0.95 -3.90
N PRO A 62 9.78 -1.75 -3.29
CA PRO A 62 10.56 -2.75 -4.03
C PRO A 62 9.66 -3.78 -4.74
N GLY A 63 8.60 -4.22 -4.07
CA GLY A 63 7.64 -5.16 -4.64
C GLY A 63 6.91 -4.55 -5.84
N LEU A 64 6.46 -3.29 -5.73
CA LEU A 64 5.82 -2.58 -6.85
C LEU A 64 6.74 -2.43 -8.06
N VAL A 65 8.03 -2.16 -7.84
CA VAL A 65 9.02 -2.07 -8.93
C VAL A 65 9.16 -3.40 -9.65
N VAL A 66 9.21 -4.51 -8.92
CA VAL A 66 9.23 -5.86 -9.52
C VAL A 66 7.97 -6.11 -10.33
N GLU A 67 6.79 -5.84 -9.76
CA GLU A 67 5.53 -6.06 -10.48
C GLU A 67 5.37 -5.19 -11.72
N GLN A 68 5.91 -3.96 -11.71
CA GLN A 68 5.98 -3.12 -12.90
C GLN A 68 6.90 -3.70 -13.97
N GLY A 69 8.07 -4.22 -13.57
CA GLY A 69 8.99 -4.90 -14.49
C GLY A 69 8.40 -6.17 -15.12
N GLU A 70 7.60 -6.90 -14.34
CA GLU A 70 6.88 -8.10 -14.78
C GLU A 70 5.64 -7.79 -15.64
N GLY A 71 5.26 -6.51 -15.79
CA GLY A 71 4.10 -6.08 -16.55
C GLY A 71 2.76 -6.35 -15.86
N ASN A 72 2.75 -6.58 -14.55
CA ASN A 72 1.53 -6.85 -13.79
C ASN A 72 0.77 -5.56 -13.47
N ARG A 73 -0.57 -5.64 -13.56
CA ARG A 73 -1.46 -4.49 -13.30
C ARG A 73 -1.75 -4.38 -11.81
N VAL A 74 -0.93 -3.60 -11.10
CA VAL A 74 -1.05 -3.36 -9.66
C VAL A 74 -1.37 -1.89 -9.35
N LEU A 75 -2.41 -1.65 -8.56
CA LEU A 75 -2.77 -0.36 -8.00
C LEU A 75 -2.31 -0.28 -6.54
N ALA A 76 -1.43 0.67 -6.24
CA ALA A 76 -1.00 0.98 -4.88
C ALA A 76 -1.84 2.12 -4.28
N ILE A 77 -2.47 1.87 -3.13
CA ILE A 77 -3.17 2.88 -2.35
C ILE A 77 -2.36 3.18 -1.09
N THR A 78 -2.00 4.44 -0.89
CA THR A 78 -1.19 4.88 0.23
C THR A 78 -1.91 5.93 1.05
N SER A 79 -1.68 5.94 2.36
CA SER A 79 -2.05 7.09 3.18
C SER A 79 -0.96 8.17 3.06
N ALA A 80 -1.35 9.43 3.24
CA ALA A 80 -0.44 10.55 3.36
C ALA A 80 -0.92 11.47 4.49
N ARG A 81 0.01 12.09 5.22
CA ARG A 81 -0.32 13.13 6.21
C ARG A 81 -0.64 14.44 5.48
N ARG A 82 -1.48 15.28 6.09
CA ARG A 82 -1.85 16.59 5.52
C ARG A 82 -0.60 17.48 5.36
N PRO A 83 -0.42 18.18 4.21
CA PRO A 83 0.75 19.02 3.95
C PRO A 83 1.00 20.10 5.01
N ARG A 84 -0.06 20.66 5.62
CA ARG A 84 0.04 21.75 6.61
C ARG A 84 0.51 21.30 8.01
N ILE A 85 0.62 20.00 8.26
CA ILE A 85 1.25 19.43 9.49
C ILE A 85 2.72 19.10 9.21
N MET A 86 3.18 19.34 7.99
CA MET A 86 4.56 19.20 7.55
C MET A 86 5.29 20.56 7.65
N TYR A 87 5.15 21.28 8.78
CA TYR A 87 6.08 22.32 9.26
C TYR A 87 5.78 22.72 10.74
N PRO A 88 6.77 23.10 11.59
CA PRO A 88 8.19 23.18 11.27
C PRO A 88 8.77 21.83 10.97
N ASP A 89 9.58 21.83 9.91
CA ASP A 89 10.64 20.88 9.66
C ASP A 89 11.16 20.34 10.99
N ARG A 90 10.79 19.10 11.26
CA ARG A 90 11.34 18.32 12.36
C ARG A 90 12.14 17.21 11.75
N GLY A 91 13.30 17.57 11.19
CA GLY A 91 14.51 16.76 11.06
C GLY A 91 14.28 15.24 10.98
N GLY A 92 13.38 14.81 10.09
CA GLY A 92 13.29 13.43 9.66
C GLY A 92 14.38 13.21 8.64
N ALA A 93 14.96 12.02 8.58
CA ALA A 93 16.18 11.68 7.83
C ALA A 93 16.09 11.81 6.28
N THR A 94 15.23 12.66 5.75
CA THR A 94 15.05 12.92 4.32
C THR A 94 14.77 14.41 4.10
N SER A 95 15.72 15.28 4.45
CA SER A 95 15.80 16.65 3.94
C SER A 95 17.22 17.18 4.10
N ALA A 96 18.03 16.93 3.08
CA ALA A 96 19.14 17.76 2.66
C ALA A 96 18.89 18.12 1.19
#